data_AF-A0A7V9LQA2-F1
#
_entry.id   AF-A0A7V9LQA2-F1
#
_cell.length_a   1.000
_cell.length_b   1.000
_cell.length_c   1.000
_cell.angle_alpha   90.00
_cell.angle_beta   90.00
_cell.angle_gamma   90.00
#
_symmetry.space_group_name_H-M   'P 1'
#
loop_
_entity.id
_entity.type
_entity.pdbx_description
1 polymer ?
#
loop_
_entity_poly.entity_id
_entity_poly.type
_entity_poly.pdbx_seq_one_letter_code
_entity_poly.pdbx_strand_id
1 'polypeptide(L)' 'MNTQIAVRLPDDLVAFVDDLVSHGDAASRAAVISRALERERRRMVAERDAVILASTGTDTDLDNLSEFAATTPMDDLG' A
#
# COMPACT_ATOMS: atom_id res chain seq x y z
N MET A 1 -17.08 -9.57 -4.80
CA MET A 1 -16.90 -11.00 -5.19
C MET A 1 -15.74 -11.54 -4.36
N ASN A 2 -15.85 -12.75 -3.81
CA ASN A 2 -14.75 -13.38 -3.08
C ASN A 2 -14.19 -14.54 -3.92
N THR A 3 -12.87 -14.65 -4.00
CA THR A 3 -12.17 -15.71 -4.75
C THR A 3 -11.49 -16.64 -3.76
N GLN A 4 -11.72 -17.95 -3.86
CA GLN A 4 -11.06 -18.94 -3.01
C GLN A 4 -9.76 -19.41 -3.63
N ILE A 5 -8.71 -19.51 -2.82
CA ILE A 5 -7.40 -20.04 -3.19
C ILE A 5 -6.98 -21.13 -2.20
N ALA A 6 -6.27 -22.16 -2.67
CA ALA A 6 -5.62 -23.14 -1.83
C ALA A 6 -4.14 -22.78 -1.71
N VAL A 7 -3.66 -22.60 -0.48
CA VAL A 7 -2.28 -22.18 -0.18
C VAL A 7 -1.68 -23.15 0.83
N ARG A 8 -0.41 -23.51 0.65
CA ARG A 8 0.35 -24.27 1.64
C ARG A 8 1.06 -23.28 2.55
N LEU A 9 0.84 -23.42 3.85
CA LEU A 9 1.49 -22.63 4.89
C LEU A 9 2.22 -23.57 5.84
N PRO A 10 3.30 -23.10 6.49
CA PRO A 10 3.89 -23.76 7.64
C PRO A 10 2.86 -24.09 8.73
N ASP A 11 2.98 -25.26 9.36
CA ASP A 11 2.02 -25.76 10.34
C ASP A 11 1.88 -24.84 11.57
N ASP A 12 2.98 -24.19 11.96
CA ASP A 12 3.01 -23.21 13.06
C ASP A 12 2.16 -21.97 12.76
N LEU A 13 2.19 -21.47 11.51
CA LEU A 13 1.33 -20.36 11.11
C LEU A 13 -0.14 -20.76 11.05
N VAL A 14 -0.44 -21.99 10.62
CA VAL A 14 -1.82 -22.51 10.64
C VAL A 14 -2.31 -22.62 12.09
N ALA A 15 -1.50 -23.18 12.98
CA ALA A 15 -1.83 -23.31 14.40
C ALA A 15 -2.08 -21.94 15.06
N PHE A 16 -1.27 -20.92 14.75
CA PHE A 16 -1.47 -19.56 15.24
C PHE A 16 -2.80 -18.95 14.78
N VAL A 17 -3.14 -19.11 13.50
CA VAL A 17 -4.42 -18.61 12.96
C VAL A 17 -5.60 -19.33 13.61
N ASP A 18 -5.48 -20.64 13.83
CA ASP A 18 -6.49 -21.45 14.49
C ASP A 18 -6.72 -21.02 15.93
N ASP A 19 -5.62 -20.75 16.65
CA ASP A 19 -5.64 -20.29 18.02
C ASP A 19 -6.42 -18.96 18.15
N LEU A 20 -6.14 -17.98 17.29
CA LEU A 20 -6.85 -16.69 17.27
C LEU A 20 -8.35 -16.82 17.00
N VAL A 21 -8.74 -17.76 16.14
CA VAL A 21 -10.16 -18.00 15.87
C VAL A 21 -10.81 -18.72 17.06
N SER A 22 -10.11 -19.67 17.67
CA SER A 22 -10.61 -20.43 18.83
C SER A 22 -10.82 -19.56 20.06
N HIS A 23 -9.94 -18.57 20.28
CA HIS A 23 -10.04 -17.58 21.35
C HIS A 23 -11.10 -16.50 21.08
N GLY A 24 -11.67 -16.45 19.87
CA GLY A 24 -12.66 -15.46 19.47
C GLY A 24 -12.07 -14.11 19.08
N ASP A 25 -10.74 -13.98 18.99
CA ASP A 25 -10.06 -12.76 18.54
C ASP A 25 -10.28 -12.46 17.04
N ALA A 26 -10.75 -13.46 16.29
CA ALA A 26 -11.13 -13.31 14.89
C ALA A 26 -12.36 -14.14 14.51
N ALA A 27 -13.20 -13.57 13.65
CA ALA A 27 -14.44 -14.22 13.19
C ALA A 27 -14.20 -15.43 12.27
N SER A 28 -13.04 -15.53 11.62
CA SER A 28 -12.65 -16.68 10.78
C SER A 28 -11.16 -16.65 10.42
N ARG A 29 -10.61 -17.79 10.00
CA ARG A 29 -9.25 -17.90 9.45
C ARG A 29 -9.02 -16.95 8.29
N ALA A 30 -10.01 -16.84 7.39
CA ALA A 30 -9.96 -15.92 6.26
C ALA A 30 -9.90 -14.46 6.72
N ALA A 31 -10.61 -14.08 7.79
CA ALA A 31 -10.54 -12.72 8.33
C ALA A 31 -9.15 -12.40 8.90
N VAL A 32 -8.50 -13.35 9.57
CA VAL A 32 -7.11 -13.20 10.05
C VAL A 32 -6.16 -12.99 8.89
N ILE A 33 -6.24 -13.88 7.88
CA ILE A 33 -5.37 -13.83 6.71
C ILE A 33 -5.59 -12.55 5.91
N SER A 34 -6.84 -12.16 5.64
CA SER A 34 -7.17 -10.93 4.93
C SER A 34 -6.66 -9.69 5.67
N ARG A 35 -6.82 -9.62 7.00
CA ARG A 35 -6.31 -8.50 7.81
C ARG A 35 -4.79 -8.41 7.75
N ALA A 36 -4.09 -9.55 7.79
CA ALA A 36 -2.64 -9.61 7.67
C ALA A 36 -2.18 -9.15 6.28
N LEU A 37 -2.82 -9.64 5.22
CA LEU A 37 -2.54 -9.26 3.83
C LEU A 37 -2.85 -7.79 3.55
N GLU A 38 -3.92 -7.23 4.11
CA GLU A 38 -4.25 -5.81 3.97
C GLU A 38 -3.23 -4.91 4.68
N ARG A 39 -2.73 -5.33 5.84
CA ARG A 39 -1.65 -4.63 6.54
C ARG A 39 -0.37 -4.63 5.68
N GLU A 40 -0.02 -5.76 5.08
CA GLU A 40 1.13 -5.86 4.20
C GLU A 40 0.93 -5.08 2.89
N ARG A 41 -0.28 -5.11 2.30
CA ARG A 41 -0.63 -4.32 1.12
C ARG A 41 -0.48 -2.83 1.39
N ARG A 42 -0.96 -2.34 2.54
CA ARG A 42 -0.79 -0.92 2.92
C ARG A 42 0.69 -0.53 3.00
N ARG A 43 1.55 -1.43 3.46
CA ARG A 43 2.99 -1.23 3.46
C ARG A 43 3.58 -1.19 2.05
N MET A 44 3.23 -2.17 1.22
CA MET A 44 3.73 -2.27 -0.16
C MET A 44 3.26 -1.12 -1.07
N VAL A 45 2.05 -0.58 -0.88
CA VAL A 45 1.55 0.54 -1.69
C VAL A 45 2.40 1.79 -1.45
N ALA A 46 2.76 2.10 -0.20
CA ALA A 46 3.64 3.22 0.11
C ALA A 46 5.03 3.08 -0.53
N GLU A 47 5.58 1.87 -0.57
CA GLU A 47 6.88 1.59 -1.21
C GLU A 47 6.77 1.59 -2.75
N ARG A 48 5.66 1.12 -3.31
CA ARG A 48 5.48 0.99 -4.76
C ARG A 48 5.16 2.33 -5.43
N ASP A 49 4.48 3.24 -4.74
CA ASP A 49 4.26 4.61 -5.22
C ASP A 49 5.58 5.39 -5.31
N ALA A 50 6.52 5.17 -4.39
CA ALA A 50 7.87 5.76 -4.47
C ALA A 50 8.67 5.22 -5.67
N VAL A 51 8.50 3.95 -6.02
CA VAL A 51 9.14 3.34 -7.20
C VAL A 51 8.51 3.85 -8.51
N ILE A 52 7.19 4.08 -8.53
CA ILE A 52 6.52 4.66 -9.70
C ILE A 52 6.99 6.11 -9.91
N LEU A 53 7.05 6.93 -8.85
CA LEU A 53 7.56 8.31 -8.91
C LEU A 53 9.05 8.37 -9.28
N ALA A 54 9.86 7.40 -8.86
CA ALA A 54 11.27 7.28 -9.26
C ALA A 54 11.46 6.76 -10.70
N SER A 55 10.44 6.11 -11.28
CA SER A 55 10.46 5.61 -12.66
C SER A 55 9.93 6.62 -13.68
N THR A 56 9.15 7.60 -13.25
CA THR A 56 8.86 8.82 -14.01
C THR A 56 10.09 9.72 -13.90
N GLY A 57 11.04 9.53 -14.80
CA GLY A 57 12.16 10.45 -14.99
C GLY A 57 11.66 11.89 -15.17
N THR A 58 12.52 12.84 -14.82
CA THR A 58 12.28 14.29 -14.75
C THR A 58 11.28 14.76 -15.80
N ASP A 59 10.09 15.13 -15.35
CA ASP A 59 9.02 15.60 -16.21
C ASP A 59 9.33 17.06 -16.55
N THR A 60 9.93 17.29 -17.72
CA THR A 60 10.44 18.60 -18.17
C THR A 60 9.39 19.71 -18.07
N ASP A 61 8.10 19.38 -18.20
CA ASP A 61 7.00 20.33 -18.00
C ASP A 61 6.86 20.79 -16.54
N LEU A 62 7.19 19.95 -15.56
CA LEU A 62 7.18 20.28 -14.13
C LEU A 62 8.37 21.19 -13.75
N ASP A 63 9.52 20.98 -14.39
CA ASP A 63 10.70 21.85 -14.24
C ASP A 63 10.43 23.22 -14.87
N ASN A 64 9.85 23.26 -16.08
CA ASN A 64 9.46 24.50 -16.75
C ASN A 64 8.42 25.29 -15.93
N LEU A 65 7.46 24.61 -15.29
CA LEU A 65 6.48 25.26 -14.41
C LEU A 65 7.13 25.83 -13.14
N SER A 66 8.11 25.12 -12.58
CA SER A 66 8.85 25.56 -11.39
C SER A 66 9.73 26.77 -11.69
N GLU A 67 10.39 26.80 -12.87
CA GLU A 67 11.17 27.94 -13.34
C GLU A 67 10.30 29.17 -13.64
N PHE A 68 9.13 28.96 -14.24
CA PHE A 68 8.14 30.01 -14.47
C PHE A 68 7.60 30.58 -13.15
N ALA A 69 7.31 29.74 -12.15
CA ALA A 69 6.86 30.20 -10.84
C ALA A 69 7.95 30.95 -10.06
N ALA A 70 9.21 30.53 -10.17
CA ALA A 70 10.33 31.20 -9.50
C ALA A 70 10.63 32.60 -10.06
N THR A 71 10.26 32.85 -11.32
CA THR A 71 10.46 34.12 -12.02
C THR A 71 9.21 35.01 -12.02
N THR A 72 8.06 34.49 -11.58
CA THR A 72 6.82 35.27 -11.47
C THR A 72 6.76 35.97 -10.10
N PRO A 73 6.84 37.31 -10.04
CA PRO A 73 6.71 38.04 -8.77
C PRO A 73 5.30 37.86 -8.19
N MET A 74 5.21 37.55 -6.89
CA MET A 74 3.94 37.24 -6.21
C MET A 74 2.93 38.40 -6.14
N ASP A 75 3.31 39.61 -6.54
CA ASP A 75 2.42 40.79 -6.57
C ASP A 75 1.40 40.76 -7.71
N ASP A 76 1.53 39.87 -8.69
CA ASP A 76 0.61 39.76 -9.85
C ASP A 76 -0.41 38.60 -9.74
N LEU A 77 -0.51 37.95 -8.55
CA LEU A 77 -1.47 36.87 -8.25
C LEU A 77 -2.71 37.37 -7.48
N GLY A 78 -3.14 38.61 -7.77
CA GLY A 78 -4.32 39.27 -7.18
C GLY A 78 -5.57 39.22 -8.04
#